data_AF-A0A1Y4UNN0-F1
#
_entry.id   AF-A0A1Y4UNN0-F1
#
_cell.length_a   1.000
_cell.length_b   1.000
_cell.length_c   1.000
_cell.angle_alpha   90.00
_cell.angle_beta   90.00
_cell.angle_gamma   90.00
#
_symmetry.space_group_name_H-M   'P 1'
#
loop_
_entity.id
_entity.type
_entity.pdbx_description
1 polymer ?
#
loop_
_entity_poly.entity_id
_entity_poly.type
_entity_poly.pdbx_seq_one_letter_code
_entity_poly.pdbx_strand_id
1 'polypeptide(L)'
;MMGTIVKQLTQGLSDKEIKEAGLDPYYVAHGLGVYPSSAAGVPWTASYMQSKGDPITDLYENMAAEQKARSTYEYLMDLTDDPDVLAPLRFLREREVVHFQRFGEALGIVRDYMNENRFFKMGNTKNIKWR
;
A
#
# COMPACT_ATOMS: atom_id res chain seq x y z
N MET A 1 7.79 -3.78 -9.21
CA MET A 1 6.98 -4.90 -9.73
C MET A 1 5.80 -4.39 -10.54
N MET A 2 4.77 -3.77 -9.95
CA MET A 2 3.58 -3.31 -10.70
C MET A 2 3.88 -2.43 -11.92
N GLY A 3 4.70 -1.38 -11.77
CA GLY A 3 5.09 -0.55 -12.91
C GLY A 3 5.83 -1.31 -14.02
N THR A 4 6.59 -2.35 -13.66
CA THR A 4 7.28 -3.22 -14.64
C THR A 4 6.29 -4.06 -15.43
N ILE A 5 5.27 -4.64 -14.75
CA ILE A 5 4.18 -5.39 -15.41
C ILE A 5 3.46 -4.48 -16.41
N VAL A 6 3.05 -3.28 -15.97
CA VAL A 6 2.40 -2.29 -16.85
C VAL A 6 3.29 -1.95 -18.05
N LYS A 7 4.59 -1.73 -17.82
CA LYS A 7 5.54 -1.42 -18.89
C LYS A 7 5.67 -2.56 -19.89
N GLN A 8 5.74 -3.81 -19.43
CA GLN A 8 5.87 -4.99 -20.29
C GLN A 8 4.60 -5.22 -21.11
N LEU A 9 3.41 -5.11 -20.49
CA LEU A 9 2.12 -5.26 -21.17
C LEU A 9 1.86 -4.18 -22.22
N THR A 10 2.44 -3.00 -22.04
CA THR A 10 2.27 -1.86 -22.96
C THR A 10 3.41 -1.69 -23.95
N GLN A 11 4.46 -2.51 -23.87
CA GLN A 11 5.63 -2.35 -24.72
C GLN A 11 5.33 -2.78 -26.16
N GLY A 12 5.53 -1.84 -27.10
CA GLY A 12 5.41 -2.13 -28.53
C GLY A 12 3.97 -2.20 -29.06
N LEU A 13 2.98 -1.80 -28.26
CA LEU A 13 1.59 -1.71 -28.73
C LEU A 13 1.48 -0.76 -29.93
N SER A 14 0.74 -1.21 -30.94
CA SER A 14 0.33 -0.39 -32.06
C SER A 14 -0.83 0.54 -31.70
N ASP A 15 -1.03 1.60 -32.51
CA ASP A 15 -2.16 2.53 -32.36
C ASP A 15 -3.53 1.81 -32.33
N LYS A 16 -3.64 0.67 -33.03
CA LYS A 16 -4.85 -0.13 -33.06
C LYS A 16 -5.08 -0.84 -31.72
N GLU A 17 -4.06 -1.52 -31.20
CA GLU A 17 -4.15 -2.24 -29.92
C GLU A 17 -4.39 -1.28 -28.75
N ILE A 18 -3.79 -0.08 -28.77
CA ILE A 18 -4.04 0.96 -27.76
C ILE A 18 -5.53 1.33 -27.70
N LYS A 19 -6.16 1.53 -28.86
CA LYS A 19 -7.59 1.88 -28.96
C LYS A 19 -8.48 0.70 -28.59
N GLU A 20 -8.15 -0.51 -29.02
CA GLU A 20 -8.91 -1.73 -28.69
C GLU A 20 -8.86 -2.04 -27.19
N ALA A 21 -7.74 -1.74 -26.52
CA ALA A 21 -7.58 -1.87 -25.07
C ALA A 21 -8.20 -0.71 -24.26
N GLY A 22 -8.74 0.33 -24.92
CA GLY A 22 -9.27 1.52 -24.25
C GLY A 22 -8.21 2.38 -23.54
N LEU A 23 -6.94 2.28 -23.96
CA LEU A 23 -5.83 3.04 -23.40
C LEU A 23 -5.61 4.39 -24.10
N ASP A 24 -6.46 4.78 -25.04
CA ASP A 24 -6.32 6.01 -25.80
C ASP A 24 -6.29 7.28 -24.94
N PRO A 25 -7.09 7.46 -23.87
CA PRO A 25 -6.97 8.64 -23.03
C PRO A 25 -5.66 8.66 -22.24
N TYR A 26 -5.23 7.49 -21.77
CA TYR A 26 -3.97 7.33 -21.05
C TYR A 26 -2.78 7.63 -21.96
N TYR A 27 -2.80 7.15 -23.21
CA TYR A 27 -1.76 7.38 -24.19
C TYR A 27 -1.64 8.86 -24.55
N VAL A 28 -2.75 9.58 -24.74
CA VAL A 28 -2.70 11.01 -25.03
C VAL A 28 -2.10 11.80 -23.86
N ALA A 29 -2.39 11.41 -22.62
CA ALA A 29 -1.90 12.11 -21.44
C ALA A 29 -0.44 11.77 -21.09
N HIS A 30 -0.02 10.51 -21.29
CA HIS A 30 1.20 9.94 -20.70
C HIS A 30 2.03 9.07 -21.66
N GLY A 31 1.60 8.92 -22.91
CA GLY A 31 2.13 7.92 -23.84
C GLY A 31 2.02 6.51 -23.24
N LEU A 32 3.11 5.74 -23.35
CA LEU A 32 3.26 4.43 -22.70
C LEU A 32 4.21 4.51 -21.50
N GLY A 33 4.35 5.71 -20.92
CA GLY A 33 5.04 5.91 -19.66
C GLY A 33 4.21 5.37 -18.49
N VAL A 34 4.87 4.89 -17.43
CA VAL A 34 4.18 4.46 -16.21
C VAL A 34 3.86 5.71 -15.38
N TYR A 35 2.57 6.04 -15.28
CA TYR A 35 2.06 7.15 -14.49
C TYR A 35 1.29 6.61 -13.28
N PRO A 36 1.53 7.13 -12.06
CA PRO A 36 0.85 6.65 -10.86
C PRO A 36 -0.58 7.19 -10.82
N SER A 37 -1.50 6.45 -11.43
CA SER A 37 -2.95 6.68 -11.35
C SER A 37 -3.70 5.38 -11.09
N SER A 38 -4.93 5.49 -10.58
CA SER A 38 -5.85 4.36 -10.51
C SER A 38 -6.30 3.91 -11.91
N ALA A 39 -6.93 2.73 -12.00
CA ALA A 39 -7.51 2.23 -13.25
C ALA A 39 -8.59 3.16 -13.83
N ALA A 40 -9.21 4.01 -13.00
CA ALA A 40 -10.17 5.04 -13.43
C ALA A 40 -9.51 6.38 -13.82
N GLY A 41 -8.17 6.44 -13.85
CA GLY A 41 -7.42 7.63 -14.24
C GLY A 41 -7.26 8.69 -13.13
N VAL A 42 -7.58 8.38 -11.87
CA VAL A 42 -7.39 9.31 -10.75
C VAL A 42 -5.91 9.32 -10.36
N PRO A 43 -5.20 10.47 -10.43
CA PRO A 43 -3.80 10.55 -10.03
C PRO A 43 -3.61 10.18 -8.57
N TRP A 44 -2.51 9.49 -8.27
CA TRP A 44 -2.10 9.28 -6.88
C TRP A 44 -1.81 10.64 -6.22
N THR A 45 -2.27 10.82 -4.99
CA THR A 45 -1.95 12.00 -4.19
C THR A 45 -1.66 11.61 -2.75
N ALA A 46 -1.04 12.52 -2.01
CA ALA A 46 -0.76 12.35 -0.59
C ALA A 46 -2.03 12.13 0.26
N SER A 47 -3.24 12.43 -0.24
CA SER A 47 -4.48 12.20 0.50
C SER A 47 -4.77 10.73 0.77
N TYR A 48 -4.11 9.81 0.05
CA TYR A 48 -4.25 8.37 0.28
C TYR A 48 -3.37 7.85 1.43
N MET A 49 -2.39 8.63 1.89
CA MET A 49 -1.58 8.30 3.06
C MET A 49 -2.35 8.65 4.32
N GLN A 50 -2.49 7.69 5.22
CA GLN A 50 -3.02 7.93 6.57
C GLN A 50 -1.87 7.86 7.57
N SER A 51 -1.84 8.83 8.48
CA SER A 51 -0.88 8.92 9.57
C SER A 51 -1.45 9.84 10.62
N LYS A 52 -1.80 9.26 11.77
CA LYS A 52 -2.39 9.99 12.89
C LYS A 52 -1.35 10.31 13.97
N GLY A 53 -0.23 9.59 13.99
CA GLY A 53 0.82 9.72 15.01
C GLY A 53 0.48 8.97 16.30
N ASP A 54 -0.67 8.28 16.33
CA ASP A 54 -1.00 7.29 17.36
C ASP A 54 -0.66 5.90 16.80
N PRO A 55 0.31 5.18 17.40
CA PRO A 55 0.82 3.95 16.80
C PRO A 55 -0.22 2.82 16.75
N ILE A 56 -1.20 2.80 17.66
CA ILE A 56 -2.29 1.81 17.63
C ILE A 56 -3.19 2.08 16.43
N THR A 57 -3.61 3.33 16.24
CA THR A 57 -4.45 3.77 15.11
C THR A 57 -3.74 3.51 13.78
N ASP A 58 -2.48 3.92 13.67
CA ASP A 58 -1.69 3.76 12.44
C ASP A 58 -1.49 2.28 12.08
N LEU A 59 -1.32 1.39 13.07
CA LEU A 59 -1.21 -0.06 12.82
C LEU A 59 -2.53 -0.68 12.35
N TYR A 60 -3.68 -0.20 12.84
CA TYR A 60 -4.97 -0.63 12.32
C TYR A 60 -5.19 -0.19 10.87
N GLU A 61 -4.80 1.04 10.54
CA GLU A 61 -4.86 1.56 9.17
C GLU A 61 -3.97 0.73 8.23
N ASN A 62 -2.75 0.38 8.66
CA ASN A 62 -1.86 -0.50 7.90
C ASN A 62 -2.47 -1.87 7.66
N MET A 63 -3.03 -2.52 8.69
CA MET A 63 -3.73 -3.81 8.53
C MET A 63 -4.89 -3.72 7.54
N ALA A 64 -5.69 -2.64 7.60
CA ALA A 64 -6.77 -2.42 6.66
C ALA A 64 -6.27 -2.16 5.22
N ALA A 65 -5.13 -1.48 5.07
CA ALA A 65 -4.50 -1.25 3.78
C ALA A 65 -4.09 -2.57 3.10
N GLU A 66 -3.42 -3.47 3.82
CA GLU A 66 -2.97 -4.75 3.24
C GLU A 66 -4.13 -5.66 2.85
N GLN A 67 -5.24 -5.64 3.59
CA GLN A 67 -6.44 -6.38 3.17
C GLN A 67 -7.06 -5.83 1.88
N LYS A 68 -7.10 -4.50 1.71
CA LYS A 68 -7.58 -3.89 0.46
C LYS A 68 -6.64 -4.18 -0.71
N ALA A 69 -5.33 -4.17 -0.47
CA ALA A 69 -4.33 -4.53 -1.47
C ALA A 69 -4.48 -5.99 -1.89
N ARG A 70 -4.61 -6.92 -0.93
CA ARG A 70 -4.86 -8.35 -1.17
C ARG A 70 -6.07 -8.57 -2.07
N SER A 71 -7.22 -7.97 -1.73
CA SER A 71 -8.44 -8.08 -2.55
C SER A 71 -8.26 -7.48 -3.95
N THR A 72 -7.52 -6.38 -4.09
CA THR A 72 -7.21 -5.80 -5.41
C THR A 72 -6.41 -6.77 -6.27
N TYR A 73 -5.39 -7.44 -5.72
CA TYR A 73 -4.64 -8.45 -6.46
C TYR A 73 -5.49 -9.67 -6.82
N GLU A 74 -6.40 -10.10 -5.93
CA GLU A 74 -7.37 -11.17 -6.23
C GLU A 74 -8.26 -10.80 -7.42
N TYR A 75 -8.80 -9.57 -7.47
CA TYR A 75 -9.56 -9.11 -8.62
C TYR A 75 -8.74 -9.02 -9.91
N LEU A 76 -7.46 -8.63 -9.83
CA LEU A 76 -6.59 -8.64 -11.01
C LEU A 76 -6.32 -10.06 -11.51
N MET A 77 -6.17 -11.03 -10.60
CA MET A 77 -5.99 -12.44 -10.96
C MET A 77 -7.26 -13.03 -11.60
N ASP A 78 -8.45 -12.56 -11.23
CA ASP A 78 -9.71 -12.99 -11.86
C ASP A 78 -9.86 -12.48 -13.31
N LEU A 79 -9.12 -11.45 -13.69
CA LEU A 79 -9.22 -10.78 -15.00
C LEU A 79 -8.22 -11.29 -16.04
N THR A 80 -7.36 -12.25 -15.70
CA THR A 80 -6.31 -12.72 -16.60
C THR A 80 -5.93 -14.17 -16.36
N ASP A 81 -5.58 -14.87 -17.44
CA ASP A 81 -5.04 -16.23 -17.46
C ASP A 81 -3.54 -16.27 -17.83
N ASP A 82 -2.92 -15.10 -18.07
CA ASP A 82 -1.50 -14.99 -18.44
C ASP A 82 -0.60 -15.42 -17.27
N PRO A 83 0.16 -16.52 -17.39
CA PRO A 83 1.00 -17.02 -16.31
C PRO A 83 2.09 -16.03 -15.88
N ASP A 84 2.58 -15.19 -16.79
CA ASP A 84 3.64 -14.21 -16.51
C ASP A 84 3.10 -12.98 -15.76
N VAL A 85 1.80 -12.69 -15.88
CA VAL A 85 1.10 -11.70 -15.05
C VAL A 85 0.69 -12.31 -13.70
N LEU A 86 0.19 -13.54 -13.71
CA LEU A 86 -0.28 -14.23 -12.50
C LEU A 86 0.85 -14.53 -11.51
N ALA A 87 2.04 -14.90 -11.97
CA ALA A 87 3.16 -15.22 -11.10
C ALA A 87 3.54 -14.07 -10.13
N PRO A 88 3.82 -12.84 -10.59
CA PRO A 88 4.11 -11.73 -9.69
C PRO A 88 2.90 -11.29 -8.86
N LEU A 89 1.66 -11.40 -9.38
CA LEU A 89 0.45 -11.08 -8.60
C LEU A 89 0.26 -12.05 -7.43
N ARG A 90 0.49 -13.35 -7.62
CA ARG A 90 0.45 -14.35 -6.54
C ARG A 90 1.48 -14.07 -5.46
N PHE A 91 2.70 -13.70 -5.88
CA PHE A 91 3.76 -13.32 -4.94
C PHE A 91 3.37 -12.08 -4.12
N LEU A 92 2.87 -11.03 -4.77
CA LEU A 92 2.40 -9.81 -4.10
C LEU A 92 1.25 -10.12 -3.13
N ARG A 93 0.24 -10.85 -3.59
CA ARG A 93 -0.91 -11.26 -2.79
C ARG A 93 -0.49 -12.00 -1.52
N GLU A 94 0.47 -12.92 -1.61
CA GLU A 94 0.96 -13.65 -0.44
C GLU A 94 1.73 -12.75 0.52
N ARG A 95 2.48 -11.77 0.00
CA ARG A 95 3.13 -10.77 0.84
C ARG A 95 2.12 -9.93 1.62
N GLU A 96 0.97 -9.59 1.07
CA GLU A 96 -0.06 -8.85 1.81
C GLU A 96 -0.59 -9.63 3.01
N VAL A 97 -0.69 -10.96 2.90
CA VAL A 97 -1.03 -11.83 4.05
C VAL A 97 0.04 -11.75 5.12
N VAL A 98 1.32 -11.83 4.72
CA VAL A 98 2.45 -11.70 5.66
C VAL A 98 2.47 -10.31 6.29
N HIS A 99 2.28 -9.24 5.52
CA HIS A 99 2.25 -7.87 6.04
C HIS A 99 1.14 -7.66 7.05
N PHE A 100 -0.08 -8.12 6.72
CA PHE A 100 -1.22 -8.09 7.66
C PHE A 100 -0.89 -8.77 8.98
N GLN A 101 -0.30 -9.98 8.93
CA GLN A 101 0.10 -10.72 10.12
C GLN A 101 1.17 -9.98 10.93
N ARG A 102 2.20 -9.43 10.28
CA ARG A 102 3.28 -8.68 10.95
C ARG A 102 2.78 -7.39 11.59
N PHE A 103 1.86 -6.67 10.94
CA PHE A 103 1.23 -5.50 11.57
C PHE A 103 0.35 -5.90 12.76
N GLY A 104 -0.36 -7.03 12.67
CA GLY A 104 -1.11 -7.58 13.81
C GLY A 104 -0.22 -7.96 14.99
N GLU A 105 0.92 -8.60 14.74
CA GLU A 105 1.94 -8.89 15.77
C GLU A 105 2.49 -7.59 16.39
N ALA A 106 2.85 -6.62 15.57
CA ALA A 106 3.33 -5.32 16.02
C ALA A 106 2.28 -4.57 16.87
N LEU A 107 1.01 -4.66 16.49
CA LEU A 107 -0.10 -4.08 17.25
C LEU A 107 -0.21 -4.69 18.66
N GLY A 108 -0.02 -6.00 18.79
CA GLY A 108 0.06 -6.66 20.09
C GLY A 108 1.20 -6.09 20.95
N ILE A 109 2.41 -6.06 20.40
CA ILE A 109 3.61 -5.56 21.10
C ILE A 109 3.44 -4.10 21.53
N VAL A 110 2.93 -3.23 20.65
CA VAL A 110 2.72 -1.81 20.94
C VAL A 110 1.68 -1.64 22.05
N ARG A 111 0.60 -2.40 22.03
CA ARG A 111 -0.41 -2.35 23.10
C ARG A 111 0.16 -2.73 24.44
N ASP A 112 0.94 -3.80 24.51
CA ASP A 112 1.59 -4.23 25.74
C ASP A 112 2.53 -3.13 26.26
N TYR A 113 3.40 -2.59 25.38
CA TYR A 113 4.32 -1.51 25.71
C TYR A 113 3.64 -0.22 26.19
N MET A 114 2.47 0.11 25.63
CA MET A 114 1.70 1.28 26.03
C MET A 114 0.96 1.08 27.36
N ASN A 115 0.61 -0.18 27.69
CA ASN A 115 -0.04 -0.54 28.95
C ASN A 115 0.96 -0.79 30.10
N GLU A 116 2.26 -0.81 29.83
CA GLU A 116 3.29 -0.93 30.87
C GLU A 116 3.22 0.20 31.89
N ASN A 117 3.21 -0.17 33.18
CA ASN A 117 3.35 0.79 34.26
C ASN A 117 4.77 1.38 34.27
N ARG A 118 4.92 2.59 33.75
CA ARG A 118 6.22 3.28 33.73
C ARG A 118 6.43 4.01 35.05
N PHE A 119 7.35 3.48 35.85
CA PHE A 119 7.85 4.19 37.02
C PHE A 119 8.95 5.17 36.62
N PHE A 120 8.63 6.47 36.62
CA PHE A 120 9.62 7.52 36.46
C PHE A 120 10.14 7.93 37.83
N LYS A 121 11.36 7.51 38.17
CA LYS A 121 12.04 8.01 39.38
C LYS A 121 12.41 9.47 39.15
N MET A 122 11.58 10.39 39.65
CA MET A 122 11.99 11.79 39.71
C MET A 122 13.21 11.91 40.63
N GLY A 123 14.29 12.51 40.12
CA GLY A 123 15.43 12.91 40.94
C GLY A 123 15.03 13.93 42.01
N ASN A 124 15.97 14.33 42.87
CA ASN A 124 15.72 15.24 44.00
C ASN A 124 14.96 16.50 43.56
N THR A 125 13.67 16.58 43.90
CA THR A 125 12.74 17.65 43.47
C THR A 125 12.93 18.95 44.23
N LYS A 126 13.88 19.02 45.18
CA LYS A 126 14.13 20.19 46.04
C LYS A 126 14.44 21.48 45.27
N ASN A 127 14.83 21.41 44.00
CA ASN A 127 15.12 22.58 43.15
C ASN A 127 14.07 22.85 42.04
N ILE A 128 12.95 22.11 42.00
CA ILE A 128 11.89 22.39 41.04
C ILE A 128 11.08 23.58 41.55
N LYS A 129 11.37 24.77 41.02
CA LYS A 129 10.52 25.96 41.18
C LYS A 129 9.45 25.93 40.09
N TRP A 130 8.21 25.68 40.47
CA TRP A 130 7.06 25.89 39.61
C TRP A 130 6.86 27.41 39.41
N ARG A 131 6.77 27.84 38.15
CA ARG A 131 6.37 29.20 37.78
C ARG A 131 4.86 29.27 37.59
#